data_AF-A0A6G7XDB5-F1
#
_entry.id   AF-A0A6G7XDB5-F1
#
_cell.length_a   1.000
_cell.length_b   1.000
_cell.length_c   1.000
_cell.angle_alpha   90.00
_cell.angle_beta   90.00
_cell.angle_gamma   90.00
#
_symmetry.space_group_name_H-M   'P 1'
#
loop_
_entity.id
_entity.type
_entity.pdbx_description
1 polymer ?
#
loop_
_entity_poly.entity_id
_entity_poly.type
_entity_poly.pdbx_seq_one_letter_code
_entity_poly.pdbx_strand_id
1 'polypeptide(L)'
;MKSTLRIGAVVAAIALASTLSACSGGQSVTEACKVANSTVNEATSDMNTLLQDAMSGNGDFSKVFDPINKALDEAQSKVTNEKVSKSLKTVADEFSAMGEDLKGYKVPDVSSIDMTAPDASEKLEAMSKESEAVSAKLQKRSESLQKAGTDLQKVCNAG
;
A
#
# COMPACT_ATOMS: atom_id res chain seq x y z
N MET A 1 -0.77 -21.37 60.42
CA MET A 1 -0.28 -20.21 59.63
C MET A 1 -1.50 -19.69 58.86
N LYS A 2 -2.20 -18.62 59.29
CA LYS A 2 -2.00 -17.18 58.94
C LYS A 2 -1.79 -17.01 57.42
N SER A 3 -2.59 -16.31 56.61
CA SER A 3 -3.43 -15.12 56.85
C SER A 3 -4.55 -14.95 55.78
N THR A 4 -5.74 -14.62 56.27
CA THR A 4 -6.73 -13.59 55.83
C THR A 4 -6.65 -12.91 54.45
N LEU A 5 -7.77 -12.97 53.73
CA LEU A 5 -8.58 -11.86 53.16
C LEU A 5 -7.98 -10.44 53.23
N ARG A 6 -8.04 -9.69 52.11
CA ARG A 6 -8.80 -8.41 51.97
C ARG A 6 -8.54 -7.71 50.62
N ILE A 7 -9.64 -7.30 49.97
CA ILE A 7 -9.92 -5.97 49.38
C ILE A 7 -8.99 -5.54 48.20
N GLY A 8 -9.48 -5.13 47.04
CA GLY A 8 -10.82 -4.64 46.71
C GLY A 8 -10.97 -4.31 45.24
N ALA A 9 -12.23 -4.14 44.87
CA ALA A 9 -12.67 -3.59 43.60
C ALA A 9 -12.09 -2.18 43.38
N VAL A 10 -11.67 -1.90 42.14
CA VAL A 10 -11.92 -0.61 41.51
C VAL A 10 -12.44 -0.90 40.11
N VAL A 11 -13.74 -0.70 39.99
CA VAL A 11 -14.46 -0.43 38.76
C VAL A 11 -13.74 0.72 38.05
N ALA A 12 -13.04 0.43 36.95
CA ALA A 12 -12.72 1.45 35.96
C ALA A 12 -13.94 1.60 35.04
N ALA A 13 -14.99 2.23 35.57
CA ALA A 13 -16.00 2.87 34.75
C ALA A 13 -15.31 4.03 34.05
N ILE A 14 -14.74 3.79 32.87
CA ILE A 14 -14.50 4.86 31.91
C ILE A 14 -15.85 5.14 31.27
N ALA A 15 -16.49 6.13 31.87
CA ALA A 15 -17.48 7.04 31.32
C ALA A 15 -17.68 6.96 29.78
N LEU A 16 -18.90 6.61 29.39
CA LEU A 16 -19.79 7.52 28.64
C LEU A 16 -19.21 8.23 27.40
N ALA A 17 -18.47 7.53 26.54
CA ALA A 17 -18.19 8.00 25.17
C ALA A 17 -18.99 7.25 24.08
N SER A 18 -19.81 6.27 24.47
CA SER A 18 -20.59 5.42 23.57
C SER A 18 -22.06 5.84 23.41
N THR A 19 -22.49 6.99 23.95
CA THR A 19 -23.92 7.39 23.93
C THR A 19 -24.22 8.70 23.19
N LEU A 20 -23.24 9.33 22.52
CA LEU A 20 -23.47 10.47 21.59
C LEU A 20 -22.87 10.30 20.18
N SER A 21 -22.41 9.11 19.79
CA SER A 21 -22.09 8.80 18.38
C SER A 21 -23.30 8.30 17.58
N ALA A 22 -24.51 8.45 18.12
CA ALA A 22 -25.75 8.37 17.36
C ALA A 22 -25.92 9.63 16.50
N CYS A 23 -25.13 9.76 15.44
CA CYS A 23 -25.50 10.43 14.18
C CYS A 23 -24.51 10.10 13.03
N SER A 24 -24.05 8.85 12.91
CA SER A 24 -23.79 8.14 11.64
C SER A 24 -23.18 6.77 11.97
N GLY A 25 -23.97 5.70 11.85
CA GLY A 25 -23.57 4.34 12.22
C GLY A 25 -22.52 3.73 11.29
N GLY A 26 -21.25 4.12 11.44
CA GLY A 26 -20.11 3.51 10.77
C GLY A 26 -19.33 2.54 11.65
N GLN A 27 -18.53 1.66 11.01
CA GLN A 27 -17.53 0.79 11.65
C GLN A 27 -16.68 1.52 12.69
N SER A 28 -16.34 0.79 13.77
CA SER A 28 -15.30 1.21 14.69
C SER A 28 -13.95 1.34 13.98
N VAL A 29 -13.03 2.11 14.56
CA VAL A 29 -11.67 2.23 14.02
C VAL A 29 -10.99 0.85 13.96
N THR A 30 -11.15 0.03 14.99
CA THR A 30 -10.57 -1.32 15.06
C THR A 30 -11.08 -2.24 13.95
N GLU A 31 -12.39 -2.27 13.70
CA GLU A 31 -12.98 -3.10 12.62
C GLU A 31 -12.51 -2.64 11.25
N ALA A 32 -12.55 -1.33 11.00
CA ALA A 32 -12.08 -0.73 9.77
C ALA A 32 -10.59 -1.02 9.53
N CYS A 33 -9.77 -0.91 10.57
CA CYS A 33 -8.34 -1.19 10.50
C CYS A 33 -8.01 -2.66 10.28
N LYS A 34 -8.86 -3.58 10.74
CA LYS A 34 -8.70 -5.00 10.43
C LYS A 34 -8.83 -5.26 8.93
N VAL A 35 -9.84 -4.66 8.29
CA VAL A 35 -10.02 -4.76 6.83
C VAL A 35 -8.84 -4.12 6.10
N ALA A 36 -8.51 -2.86 6.45
CA ALA A 36 -7.42 -2.13 5.81
C ALA A 36 -6.07 -2.85 5.91
N ASN A 37 -5.69 -3.31 7.12
CA ASN A 37 -4.42 -3.99 7.33
C ASN A 37 -4.34 -5.35 6.61
N SER A 38 -5.43 -6.13 6.58
CA SER A 38 -5.45 -7.40 5.83
C SER A 38 -5.16 -7.14 4.36
N THR A 39 -5.88 -6.20 3.76
CA THR A 39 -5.72 -5.88 2.33
C THR A 39 -4.35 -5.29 2.02
N VAL A 40 -3.81 -4.40 2.84
CA VAL A 40 -2.47 -3.83 2.61
C VAL A 40 -1.38 -4.91 2.72
N ASN A 41 -1.52 -5.85 3.65
CA ASN A 41 -0.58 -6.97 3.77
C ASN A 41 -0.66 -7.91 2.56
N GLU A 42 -1.87 -8.25 2.11
CA GLU A 42 -2.11 -9.03 0.89
C GLU A 42 -1.52 -8.32 -0.34
N ALA A 43 -1.82 -7.03 -0.51
CA ALA A 43 -1.28 -6.20 -1.59
C ALA A 43 0.26 -6.19 -1.61
N THR A 44 0.89 -6.11 -0.44
CA THR A 44 2.36 -6.15 -0.33
C THR A 44 2.93 -7.51 -0.71
N SER A 45 2.26 -8.60 -0.34
CA SER A 45 2.64 -9.96 -0.72
C SER A 45 2.49 -10.16 -2.23
N ASP A 46 1.36 -9.73 -2.79
CA ASP A 46 1.06 -9.86 -4.21
C ASP A 46 2.02 -9.04 -5.04
N MET A 47 2.38 -7.82 -4.60
CA MET A 47 3.34 -6.95 -5.29
C MET A 47 4.66 -7.67 -5.58
N ASN A 48 5.20 -8.40 -4.61
CA ASN A 48 6.47 -9.12 -4.80
C ASN A 48 6.35 -10.24 -5.83
N THR A 49 5.20 -10.92 -5.88
CA THR A 49 4.94 -12.00 -6.87
C THR A 49 4.75 -11.40 -8.27
N LEU A 50 3.93 -10.36 -8.35
CA LEU A 50 3.58 -9.62 -9.55
C LEU A 50 4.81 -8.99 -10.22
N LEU A 51 5.71 -8.40 -9.44
CA LEU A 51 6.99 -7.86 -9.95
C LEU A 51 7.91 -8.97 -10.50
N GLN A 52 8.00 -10.11 -9.82
CA GLN A 52 8.80 -11.26 -10.30
C GLN A 52 8.24 -11.79 -11.63
N ASP A 53 6.92 -11.93 -11.73
CA ASP A 53 6.26 -12.36 -12.96
C ASP A 53 6.48 -11.35 -14.10
N ALA A 54 6.41 -10.05 -13.82
CA ALA A 54 6.64 -9.03 -14.82
C ALA A 54 8.09 -9.03 -15.35
N MET A 55 9.06 -9.23 -14.46
CA MET A 55 10.48 -9.35 -14.82
C MET A 55 10.79 -10.61 -15.64
N SER A 56 9.93 -11.64 -15.60
CA SER A 56 10.11 -12.88 -16.37
C SER A 56 9.77 -12.77 -17.87
N GLY A 57 9.40 -11.58 -18.35
CA GLY A 57 9.28 -11.27 -19.79
C GLY A 57 7.86 -11.31 -20.37
N ASN A 58 6.83 -11.57 -19.55
CA ASN A 58 5.43 -11.60 -19.99
C ASN A 58 4.57 -10.44 -19.44
N GLY A 59 5.13 -9.55 -18.62
CA GLY A 59 4.35 -8.54 -17.91
C GLY A 59 4.30 -7.18 -18.57
N ASP A 60 3.10 -6.65 -18.73
CA ASP A 60 2.86 -5.22 -18.85
C ASP A 60 2.98 -4.61 -17.45
N PHE A 61 4.11 -3.97 -17.14
CA PHE A 61 4.38 -3.35 -15.83
C PHE A 61 3.33 -2.31 -15.45
N SER A 62 2.60 -1.74 -16.42
CA SER A 62 1.52 -0.79 -16.15
C SER A 62 0.29 -1.44 -15.52
N LYS A 63 0.05 -2.73 -15.79
CA LYS A 63 -1.09 -3.50 -15.29
C LYS A 63 -0.74 -4.37 -14.10
N VAL A 64 0.55 -4.41 -13.75
CA VAL A 64 1.04 -5.30 -12.70
C VAL A 64 0.42 -4.98 -11.35
N PHE A 65 -0.01 -3.74 -11.13
CA PHE A 65 -0.67 -3.29 -9.90
C PHE A 65 -2.20 -3.30 -9.97
N ASP A 66 -2.82 -3.63 -11.11
CA ASP A 66 -4.29 -3.64 -11.26
C ASP A 66 -4.98 -4.54 -10.22
N PRO A 67 -4.50 -5.77 -9.92
CA PRO A 67 -5.10 -6.61 -8.89
C PRO A 67 -5.03 -5.96 -7.49
N ILE A 68 -3.91 -5.31 -7.18
CA ILE A 68 -3.68 -4.61 -5.92
C ILE A 68 -4.61 -3.40 -5.80
N ASN A 69 -4.68 -2.58 -6.83
CA ASN A 69 -5.56 -1.40 -6.87
C ASN A 69 -7.02 -1.80 -6.68
N LYS A 70 -7.46 -2.86 -7.36
CA LYS A 70 -8.81 -3.39 -7.21
C LYS A 70 -9.08 -3.87 -5.77
N ALA A 71 -8.16 -4.62 -5.17
CA ALA A 71 -8.31 -5.09 -3.79
C ALA A 71 -8.40 -3.91 -2.80
N LEU A 72 -7.57 -2.88 -3.00
CA LEU A 72 -7.57 -1.67 -2.17
C LEU A 72 -8.85 -0.84 -2.35
N ASP A 73 -9.36 -0.70 -3.57
CA ASP A 73 -10.65 -0.05 -3.86
C ASP A 73 -11.82 -0.81 -3.21
N GLU A 74 -11.82 -2.14 -3.31
CA GLU A 74 -12.81 -2.99 -2.65
C GLU A 74 -12.75 -2.84 -1.13
N ALA A 75 -11.55 -2.78 -0.55
CA ALA A 75 -11.37 -2.55 0.88
C ALA A 75 -11.84 -1.16 1.29
N GLN A 76 -11.53 -0.11 0.51
CA GLN A 76 -11.99 1.25 0.76
C GLN A 76 -13.52 1.32 0.75
N SER A 77 -14.20 0.59 -0.15
CA SER A 77 -15.67 0.53 -0.19
C SER A 77 -16.29 -0.15 1.03
N LYS A 78 -15.55 -1.04 1.70
CA LYS A 78 -15.96 -1.76 2.92
C LYS A 78 -15.63 -1.00 4.19
N VAL A 79 -14.71 -0.03 4.13
CA VAL A 79 -14.28 0.78 5.28
C VAL A 79 -15.15 2.03 5.37
N THR A 80 -16.12 2.00 6.27
CA THR A 80 -17.02 3.14 6.51
C THR A 80 -16.48 4.15 7.54
N ASN A 81 -15.41 3.80 8.26
CA ASN A 81 -14.77 4.73 9.18
C ASN A 81 -13.96 5.76 8.39
N GLU A 82 -14.35 7.03 8.44
CA GLU A 82 -13.76 8.08 7.58
C GLU A 82 -12.24 8.23 7.75
N LYS A 83 -11.72 8.13 8.97
CA LYS A 83 -10.28 8.29 9.24
C LYS A 83 -9.49 7.15 8.61
N VAL A 84 -9.94 5.92 8.83
CA VAL A 84 -9.29 4.73 8.25
C VAL A 84 -9.46 4.71 6.74
N SER A 85 -10.64 5.04 6.21
CA SER A 85 -10.93 5.11 4.78
C SER A 85 -10.00 6.10 4.07
N LYS A 86 -9.82 7.30 4.65
CA LYS A 86 -8.92 8.33 4.10
C LYS A 86 -7.46 7.87 4.08
N SER A 87 -6.98 7.25 5.16
CA SER A 87 -5.60 6.74 5.21
C SER A 87 -5.39 5.56 4.25
N LEU A 88 -6.36 4.64 4.16
CA LEU A 88 -6.33 3.53 3.21
C LEU A 88 -6.35 4.04 1.76
N LYS A 89 -7.15 5.07 1.47
CA LYS A 89 -7.16 5.73 0.16
C LYS A 89 -5.78 6.28 -0.21
N THR A 90 -5.06 6.90 0.73
CA THR A 90 -3.69 7.37 0.46
C THR A 90 -2.75 6.22 0.08
N VAL A 91 -2.90 5.04 0.70
CA VAL A 91 -2.14 3.85 0.31
C VAL A 91 -2.54 3.39 -1.11
N ALA A 92 -3.83 3.32 -1.41
CA ALA A 92 -4.34 2.97 -2.74
C ALA A 92 -3.84 3.93 -3.84
N ASP A 93 -3.83 5.23 -3.55
CA ASP A 93 -3.36 6.26 -4.48
C ASP A 93 -1.86 6.10 -4.79
N GLU A 94 -1.03 5.70 -3.82
CA GLU A 94 0.40 5.45 -4.08
C GLU A 94 0.64 4.19 -4.93
N PHE A 95 -0.14 3.12 -4.75
CA PHE A 95 -0.09 1.94 -5.62
C PHE A 95 -0.54 2.26 -7.04
N SER A 96 -1.64 3.02 -7.18
CA SER A 96 -2.14 3.48 -8.47
C SER A 96 -1.09 4.34 -9.20
N ALA A 97 -0.48 5.27 -8.46
CA ALA A 97 0.55 6.13 -9.02
C ALA A 97 1.83 5.36 -9.40
N MET A 98 2.16 4.26 -8.71
CA MET A 98 3.25 3.37 -9.10
C MET A 98 2.97 2.68 -10.45
N GLY A 99 1.74 2.22 -10.68
CA GLY A 99 1.32 1.68 -11.98
C GLY A 99 1.39 2.70 -13.11
N GLU A 100 0.94 3.93 -12.86
CA GLU A 100 1.05 5.02 -13.84
C GLU A 100 2.51 5.44 -14.10
N ASP A 101 3.38 5.41 -13.09
CA ASP A 101 4.81 5.70 -13.25
C ASP A 101 5.53 4.64 -14.10
N LEU A 102 5.03 3.40 -14.11
CA LEU A 102 5.50 2.30 -14.94
C LEU A 102 4.77 2.16 -16.28
N LYS A 103 3.83 3.06 -16.56
CA LYS A 103 3.04 3.01 -17.78
C LYS A 103 3.90 3.22 -19.01
N GLY A 104 3.89 2.24 -19.91
CA GLY A 104 4.70 2.26 -21.12
C GLY A 104 6.18 1.92 -20.90
N TYR A 105 6.62 1.73 -19.65
CA TYR A 105 7.96 1.21 -19.39
C TYR A 105 8.06 -0.22 -19.90
N LYS A 106 9.11 -0.49 -20.66
CA LYS A 106 9.48 -1.84 -21.09
C LYS A 106 10.83 -2.15 -20.48
N VAL A 107 10.96 -3.36 -19.93
CA VAL A 107 12.27 -3.84 -19.47
C VAL A 107 13.23 -3.78 -20.67
N PRO A 108 14.35 -3.07 -20.55
CA PRO A 108 15.32 -2.97 -21.63
C PRO A 108 15.82 -4.35 -22.03
N ASP A 109 15.58 -4.73 -23.28
CA ASP A 109 16.17 -5.94 -23.85
C ASP A 109 17.43 -5.57 -24.64
N VAL A 110 18.57 -5.62 -23.97
CA VAL A 110 19.87 -5.33 -24.59
C VAL A 110 20.27 -6.37 -25.63
N SER A 111 19.65 -7.57 -25.64
CA SER A 111 19.91 -8.60 -26.64
C SER A 111 19.32 -8.25 -28.01
N SER A 112 18.35 -7.34 -28.05
CA SER A 112 17.73 -6.83 -29.27
C SER A 112 18.52 -5.72 -29.98
N ILE A 113 19.59 -5.21 -29.36
CA ILE A 113 20.39 -4.12 -29.91
C ILE A 113 21.50 -4.68 -30.81
N ASP A 114 21.45 -4.34 -32.10
CA ASP A 114 22.56 -4.57 -33.02
C ASP A 114 23.72 -3.62 -32.68
N MET A 115 24.76 -4.16 -32.02
CA MET A 115 25.97 -3.42 -31.64
C MET A 115 26.79 -2.89 -32.83
N THR A 116 26.48 -3.33 -34.06
CA THR A 116 27.12 -2.85 -35.28
C THR A 116 26.37 -1.69 -35.93
N ALA A 117 25.15 -1.41 -35.48
CA ALA A 117 24.36 -0.30 -35.97
C ALA A 117 24.96 1.04 -35.52
N PRO A 118 24.93 2.09 -36.37
CA PRO A 118 25.47 3.40 -36.03
C PRO A 118 24.73 4.09 -34.87
N ASP A 119 23.49 3.66 -34.57
CA ASP A 119 22.66 4.20 -33.48
C ASP A 119 22.70 3.36 -32.19
N ALA A 120 23.55 2.31 -32.12
CA ALA A 120 23.60 1.40 -30.99
C ALA A 120 23.94 2.12 -29.66
N SER A 121 24.93 3.01 -29.67
CA SER A 121 25.33 3.80 -28.50
C SER A 121 24.22 4.72 -28.01
N GLU A 122 23.51 5.38 -28.92
CA GLU A 122 22.39 6.27 -28.59
C GLU A 122 21.22 5.49 -27.97
N LYS A 123 20.90 4.30 -28.52
CA LYS A 123 19.90 3.39 -27.95
C LYS A 123 20.27 2.92 -26.55
N LEU A 124 21.54 2.57 -26.33
CA LEU A 124 22.03 2.12 -25.03
C LEU A 124 21.92 3.24 -23.97
N GLU A 125 22.32 4.46 -24.34
CA GLU A 125 22.20 5.63 -23.47
C GLU A 125 20.74 5.97 -23.14
N ALA A 126 19.84 5.89 -24.14
CA ALA A 126 18.41 6.10 -23.93
C ALA A 126 17.83 5.09 -22.94
N MET A 127 18.16 3.80 -23.09
CA MET A 127 17.74 2.75 -22.17
C MET A 127 18.28 2.96 -20.75
N SER A 128 19.55 3.39 -20.62
CA SER A 128 20.15 3.72 -19.31
C SER A 128 19.39 4.86 -18.62
N LYS A 129 19.13 5.95 -19.36
CA LYS A 129 18.39 7.12 -18.83
C LYS A 129 16.96 6.78 -18.43
N GLU A 130 16.28 5.97 -19.24
CA GLU A 130 14.92 5.51 -18.91
C GLU A 130 14.91 4.64 -17.64
N SER A 131 15.86 3.72 -17.53
CA SER A 131 16.02 2.85 -16.35
C SER A 131 16.32 3.65 -15.08
N GLU A 132 17.20 4.65 -15.17
CA GLU A 132 17.50 5.57 -14.05
C GLU A 132 16.28 6.39 -13.66
N ALA A 133 15.54 6.93 -14.63
CA ALA A 133 14.34 7.71 -14.37
C ALA A 133 13.24 6.88 -13.70
N VAL A 134 13.01 5.66 -14.16
CA VAL A 134 12.05 4.72 -13.54
C VAL A 134 12.51 4.33 -12.14
N SER A 135 13.79 4.03 -11.95
CA SER A 135 14.35 3.70 -10.63
C SER A 135 14.15 4.82 -9.62
N ALA A 136 14.38 6.08 -10.03
CA ALA A 136 14.17 7.25 -9.18
C ALA A 136 12.69 7.45 -8.80
N LYS A 137 11.77 7.24 -9.75
CA LYS A 137 10.32 7.27 -9.48
C LYS A 137 9.90 6.18 -8.51
N LEU A 138 10.32 4.94 -8.74
CA LEU A 138 10.02 3.80 -7.88
C LEU A 138 10.56 4.00 -6.46
N GLN A 139 11.76 4.53 -6.31
CA GLN A 139 12.33 4.85 -5.00
C GLN A 139 11.47 5.88 -4.26
N LYS A 140 11.09 6.97 -4.92
CA LYS A 140 10.21 8.00 -4.35
C LYS A 140 8.83 7.45 -3.99
N ARG A 141 8.29 6.54 -4.81
CA ARG A 141 7.02 5.84 -4.52
C ARG A 141 7.14 4.91 -3.34
N SER A 142 8.24 4.17 -3.22
CA SER A 142 8.50 3.32 -2.06
C SER A 142 8.52 4.14 -0.76
N GLU A 143 9.20 5.29 -0.75
CA GLU A 143 9.20 6.20 0.41
C GLU A 143 7.80 6.75 0.73
N SER A 144 7.05 7.15 -0.30
CA SER A 144 5.69 7.69 -0.14
C SER A 144 4.71 6.62 0.36
N LEU A 145 4.81 5.40 -0.16
CA LEU A 145 4.03 4.25 0.27
C LEU A 145 4.37 3.84 1.71
N GLN A 146 5.65 3.82 2.09
CA GLN A 146 6.06 3.57 3.49
C GLN A 146 5.48 4.62 4.44
N LYS A 147 5.49 5.89 4.03
CA LYS A 147 4.87 6.97 4.81
C LYS A 147 3.37 6.77 4.92
N ALA A 148 2.69 6.47 3.81
CA ALA A 148 1.24 6.22 3.79
C ALA A 148 0.85 5.04 4.69
N GLY A 149 1.60 3.93 4.62
CA GLY A 149 1.41 2.77 5.50
C GLY A 149 1.65 3.09 6.97
N THR A 150 2.68 3.88 7.29
CA THR A 150 2.95 4.36 8.65
C THR A 150 1.82 5.23 9.17
N ASP A 151 1.29 6.14 8.34
CA ASP A 151 0.20 7.02 8.73
C ASP A 151 -1.12 6.23 8.91
N LEU A 152 -1.38 5.21 8.10
CA LEU A 152 -2.46 4.25 8.33
C LEU A 152 -2.29 3.52 9.68
N GLN A 153 -1.10 3.00 9.99
CA GLN A 153 -0.83 2.33 11.26
C GLN A 153 -1.03 3.25 12.47
N LYS A 154 -0.65 4.54 12.38
CA LYS A 154 -0.92 5.51 13.45
C LYS A 154 -2.41 5.69 13.72
N VAL A 155 -3.23 5.76 12.66
CA VAL A 155 -4.70 5.83 12.81
C VAL A 155 -5.22 4.57 13.48
N CYS A 156 -4.70 3.40 13.07
CA CYS A 156 -5.13 2.12 13.61
C CYS A 156 -4.69 1.85 15.06
N ASN A 157 -3.57 2.41 15.50
CA ASN A 157 -3.10 2.29 16.88
C ASN A 157 -3.72 3.32 17.83
N ALA A 158 -4.37 4.36 17.28
CA ALA A 158 -4.98 5.43 18.07
C ALA A 158 -6.47 5.22 18.35
N GLY A 159 -7.10 4.19 17.78
CA GLY A 159 -8.51 3.85 17.96
C GLY A 159 -8.71 2.52 18.65
#